data_AF-A0A364JST1-F1
#
_entry.id   AF-A0A364JST1-F1
#
_cell.length_a   1.000
_cell.length_b   1.000
_cell.length_c   1.000
_cell.angle_alpha   90.00
_cell.angle_beta   90.00
_cell.angle_gamma   90.00
#
_symmetry.space_group_name_H-M   'P 1'
#
loop_
_entity.id
_entity.type
_entity.pdbx_description
1 polymer ?
#
loop_
_entity_poly.entity_id
_entity_poly.type
_entity_poly.pdbx_seq_one_letter_code
_entity_poly.pdbx_strand_id
1 'polypeptide(L)'
;MGITTREVVVRHWGSDDAKNGHIPHRLDEFINELMQARLEIPQEHWAEAFIEVDAECPYDDCYPRFIVAFSRPEKPDETAARKAEEHEHWQEQLQKAQERIAYCEEQLGALS
;
A
#
# COMPACT_ATOMS: atom_id res chain seq x y z
N MET A 1 1.21 5.01 -22.64
CA MET A 1 0.64 4.32 -21.46
C MET A 1 1.82 4.03 -20.54
N GLY A 2 1.85 4.61 -19.34
CA GLY A 2 2.94 4.36 -18.39
C GLY A 2 2.94 2.90 -17.94
N ILE A 3 4.12 2.34 -17.70
CA ILE A 3 4.23 1.02 -17.06
C ILE A 3 3.76 1.20 -15.62
N THR A 4 2.70 0.48 -15.22
CA THR A 4 2.28 0.45 -13.82
C THR A 4 3.27 -0.38 -13.03
N THR A 5 3.83 0.22 -11.98
CA THR A 5 4.76 -0.43 -11.07
C THR A 5 4.04 -0.81 -9.79
N ARG A 6 4.47 -1.92 -9.20
CA ARG A 6 4.03 -2.41 -7.90
C ARG A 6 5.22 -2.41 -6.95
N GLU A 7 4.99 -1.86 -5.77
CA GLU A 7 5.93 -1.95 -4.67
C GLU A 7 5.77 -3.29 -3.94
N VAL A 8 6.91 -3.91 -3.63
CA VAL A 8 6.97 -5.16 -2.89
C VAL A 8 7.78 -4.91 -1.63
N VAL A 9 7.10 -4.92 -0.48
CA VAL A 9 7.71 -4.79 0.84
C VAL A 9 8.31 -6.13 1.24
N VAL A 10 9.61 -6.15 1.53
CA VAL A 10 10.32 -7.33 2.05
C VAL A 10 10.44 -7.29 3.57
N ARG A 11 10.67 -6.09 4.15
CA ARG A 11 10.75 -5.91 5.60
C ARG A 11 10.03 -4.64 6.05
N HIS A 12 9.44 -4.71 7.23
CA HIS A 12 8.65 -3.65 7.84
C HIS A 12 8.77 -3.67 9.37
N TRP A 13 9.28 -2.58 9.94
CA TRP A 13 9.45 -2.37 11.38
C TRP A 13 8.79 -1.08 11.87
N GLY A 14 8.55 -1.00 13.18
CA GLY A 14 8.33 0.26 13.90
C GLY A 14 6.87 0.71 14.06
N SER A 15 5.91 0.07 13.39
CA SER A 15 4.47 0.35 13.55
C SER A 15 3.71 -0.83 14.15
N ASP A 16 2.47 -0.61 14.57
CA ASP A 16 1.59 -1.66 15.12
C ASP A 16 1.29 -2.78 14.12
N ASP A 17 1.37 -2.49 12.82
CA ASP A 17 1.21 -3.44 11.72
C ASP A 17 2.55 -3.98 11.18
N ALA A 18 3.66 -3.68 11.86
CA ALA A 18 4.98 -4.17 11.49
C ALA A 18 5.07 -5.70 11.63
N LYS A 19 5.42 -6.35 10.52
CA LYS A 19 5.62 -7.81 10.50
C LYS A 19 6.92 -8.22 11.19
N ASN A 20 7.88 -7.31 11.29
CA ASN A 20 9.20 -7.57 11.86
C ASN A 20 9.37 -6.93 13.26
N GLY A 21 8.30 -6.39 13.84
CA GLY A 21 8.31 -5.81 15.18
C GLY A 21 9.10 -4.50 15.26
N HIS A 22 9.83 -4.32 16.36
CA HIS A 22 10.63 -3.12 16.57
C HIS A 22 11.93 -3.14 15.76
N ILE A 23 12.38 -1.95 15.37
CA ILE A 23 13.69 -1.78 14.73
C ILE A 23 14.78 -2.21 15.72
N PRO A 24 15.76 -3.05 15.30
CA PRO A 24 16.91 -3.37 16.13
C PRO A 24 17.61 -2.11 16.64
N HIS A 25 17.82 -2.03 17.95
CA HIS A 25 18.45 -0.85 18.57
C HIS A 25 19.97 -0.76 18.33
N ARG A 26 20.63 -1.90 18.05
CA ARG A 26 22.08 -1.95 17.83
C ARG A 26 22.39 -1.82 16.35
N LEU A 27 23.38 -0.98 16.03
CA LEU A 27 23.79 -0.70 14.67
C LEU A 27 24.18 -1.98 13.90
N ASP A 28 25.00 -2.84 14.49
CA ASP A 28 25.47 -4.06 13.82
C ASP A 28 24.32 -5.05 13.56
N GLU A 29 23.35 -5.14 14.48
CA GLU A 29 22.15 -5.96 14.30
C GLU A 29 21.28 -5.39 13.18
N PHE A 30 21.12 -4.07 13.15
CA PHE A 30 20.34 -3.41 12.10
C PHE A 30 20.99 -3.53 10.72
N ILE A 31 22.32 -3.38 10.61
CA ILE A 31 23.06 -3.61 9.37
C ILE A 31 22.88 -5.05 8.90
N ASN A 32 22.97 -6.03 9.81
CA ASN A 32 22.75 -7.43 9.47
C ASN A 32 21.32 -7.67 8.94
N GLU A 33 20.30 -7.09 9.57
CA GLU A 33 18.92 -7.18 9.09
C GLU A 33 18.74 -6.56 7.70
N LEU A 34 19.35 -5.40 7.43
CA LEU A 34 19.32 -4.79 6.09
C LEU A 34 20.03 -5.67 5.04
N MET A 35 21.12 -6.33 5.41
CA MET A 35 21.79 -7.29 4.53
C MET A 35 20.91 -8.50 4.24
N GLN A 36 20.19 -9.04 5.24
CA GLN A 36 19.23 -10.12 5.03
C GLN A 36 18.08 -9.67 4.13
N ALA A 37 17.51 -8.49 4.39
CA ALA A 37 16.45 -7.90 3.57
C ALA A 37 16.86 -7.80 2.09
N ARG A 38 18.10 -7.39 1.83
CA ARG A 38 18.64 -7.31 0.46
C ARG A 38 18.73 -8.68 -0.22
N LEU A 39 19.02 -9.75 0.52
CA LEU A 39 19.07 -11.11 -0.03
C LEU A 39 17.68 -11.66 -0.39
N GLU A 40 16.61 -11.11 0.19
CA GLU A 40 15.23 -11.45 -0.15
C GLU A 40 14.75 -10.76 -1.44
N ILE A 41 15.40 -9.67 -1.83
CA ILE A 41 15.10 -8.95 -3.08
C ILE A 41 15.77 -9.69 -4.24
N PRO A 42 15.03 -10.05 -5.30
CA PRO A 42 15.61 -10.61 -6.52
C PRO A 42 16.71 -9.70 -7.08
N GLN A 43 17.82 -10.30 -7.54
CA GLN A 43 19.01 -9.56 -7.94
C GLN A 43 18.73 -8.54 -9.07
N GLU A 44 17.82 -8.89 -9.98
CA GLU A 44 17.35 -8.01 -11.06
C GLU A 44 16.62 -6.76 -10.58
N HIS A 45 16.23 -6.69 -9.31
CA HIS A 45 15.50 -5.58 -8.70
C HIS A 45 16.32 -4.81 -7.64
N TRP A 46 17.62 -5.11 -7.51
CA TRP A 46 18.47 -4.45 -6.53
C TRP A 46 18.66 -2.94 -6.79
N ALA A 47 18.57 -2.49 -8.04
CA ALA A 47 18.73 -1.08 -8.38
C ALA A 47 17.46 -0.26 -8.06
N GLU A 48 16.33 -0.94 -8.01
CA GLU A 48 14.99 -0.41 -7.73
C GLU A 48 14.60 -0.60 -6.26
N ALA A 49 15.48 -1.19 -5.45
CA ALA A 49 15.31 -1.33 -4.02
C ALA A 49 15.49 0.01 -3.31
N PHE A 50 14.64 0.28 -2.32
CA PHE A 50 14.65 1.50 -1.55
C PHE A 50 14.28 1.24 -0.10
N ILE A 51 14.56 2.24 0.72
CA ILE A 51 14.20 2.30 2.11
C ILE A 51 13.28 3.49 2.26
N GLU A 52 12.08 3.24 2.79
CA GLU A 52 11.16 4.30 3.20
C GLU A 52 11.19 4.40 4.72
N VAL A 53 11.33 5.63 5.21
CA VAL A 53 11.27 5.94 6.63
C VAL A 53 10.18 6.96 6.83
N ASP A 54 9.13 6.55 7.53
CA ASP A 54 8.03 7.42 7.90
C ASP A 54 8.16 7.76 9.39
N ALA A 55 8.52 9.01 9.64
CA ALA A 55 8.72 9.55 10.98
C ALA A 55 7.46 10.25 11.51
N GLU A 56 6.35 10.27 10.75
CA GLU A 56 5.10 10.85 11.23
C GLU A 56 4.52 9.97 12.34
N CYS A 57 4.78 10.41 13.55
CA CYS A 57 4.32 9.77 14.77
C CYS A 57 3.23 10.64 15.39
N PRO A 58 1.94 10.32 15.18
CA PRO A 58 0.84 11.12 15.71
C PRO A 58 0.71 11.05 17.24
N TYR A 59 1.47 10.18 17.92
CA TYR A 59 1.44 9.95 19.36
C TYR A 59 2.87 9.81 19.92
N ASP A 60 3.12 10.27 21.15
CA ASP A 60 4.46 10.30 21.77
C ASP A 60 5.14 8.93 21.94
N ASP A 61 4.42 7.81 21.76
CA ASP A 61 4.89 6.44 22.02
C ASP A 61 5.07 5.56 20.76
N CYS A 62 5.05 6.12 19.55
CA CYS A 62 5.25 5.32 18.34
C CYS A 62 6.73 5.32 17.88
N TYR A 63 7.18 4.18 17.34
CA TYR A 63 8.48 4.09 16.68
C TYR A 63 8.34 4.56 15.23
N PRO A 64 9.40 5.15 14.64
CA PRO A 64 9.36 5.48 13.21
C PRO A 64 9.15 4.21 12.40
N ARG A 65 8.27 4.27 11.40
CA ARG A 65 8.04 3.16 10.48
C ARG A 65 9.23 3.06 9.53
N PHE A 66 9.77 1.86 9.39
CA PHE A 66 10.88 1.59 8.49
C PHE A 66 10.53 0.44 7.56
N ILE A 67 10.56 0.71 6.26
CA ILE A 67 10.20 -0.23 5.21
C ILE A 67 11.38 -0.43 4.26
N VAL A 68 11.69 -1.69 3.96
CA VAL A 68 12.58 -2.06 2.86
C VAL A 68 11.71 -2.67 1.77
N ALA A 69 11.78 -2.09 0.57
CA ALA A 69 10.94 -2.47 -0.55
C ALA A 69 11.70 -2.34 -1.88
N PHE A 70 11.09 -2.83 -2.95
CA PHE A 70 11.53 -2.55 -4.32
C PHE A 70 10.33 -2.35 -5.24
N SER A 71 10.54 -1.60 -6.32
CA SER A 71 9.55 -1.41 -7.37
C SER A 71 9.79 -2.37 -8.53
N ARG A 72 8.73 -3.04 -9.01
CA ARG A 72 8.78 -3.82 -10.25
C ARG A 72 7.54 -3.59 -11.11
N PRO A 73 7.58 -3.89 -12.42
CA PRO A 73 6.36 -3.93 -13.22
C PRO A 73 5.33 -4.91 -12.64
N GLU A 74 4.06 -4.53 -12.71
CA GLU A 74 2.96 -5.45 -12.41
C GLU A 74 2.98 -6.67 -13.35
N LYS A 75 2.65 -7.84 -12.81
CA LYS A 75 2.36 -9.03 -13.62
C LYS A 75 0.98 -8.89 -14.26
N PRO A 76 0.73 -9.55 -15.41
CA PRO A 76 -0.58 -9.51 -16.08
C PRO A 76 -1.76 -9.84 -15.16
N ASP A 77 -1.61 -10.85 -14.30
CA ASP A 77 -2.65 -11.27 -13.36
C ASP A 77 -2.90 -10.22 -12.26
N GLU A 78 -1.84 -9.54 -11.79
CA GLU A 78 -1.95 -8.45 -10.81
C GLU A 78 -2.68 -7.24 -11.42
N THR A 79 -2.36 -6.91 -12.67
CA THR A 79 -3.06 -5.85 -13.41
C THR A 79 -4.52 -6.20 -13.67
N ALA A 80 -4.81 -7.47 -13.99
CA ALA A 80 -6.19 -7.92 -14.22
C ALA A 80 -7.00 -7.86 -12.92
N ALA A 81 -6.44 -8.31 -11.80
CA ALA A 81 -7.08 -8.23 -10.49
C ALA A 81 -7.37 -6.77 -10.09
N ARG A 82 -6.38 -5.88 -10.18
CA ARG A 82 -6.57 -4.45 -9.89
C ARG A 82 -7.68 -3.83 -10.73
N LYS A 83 -7.72 -4.12 -12.03
CA LYS A 83 -8.78 -3.61 -12.92
C LYS A 83 -10.17 -4.15 -12.55
N ALA A 84 -10.26 -5.40 -12.11
CA ALA A 84 -11.51 -5.99 -11.65
C ALA A 84 -11.99 -5.31 -10.36
N GLU A 85 -11.11 -5.11 -9.38
CA GLU A 85 -11.39 -4.38 -8.14
C GLU A 85 -11.82 -2.93 -8.41
N GLU A 86 -11.10 -2.22 -9.28
CA GLU A 86 -11.47 -0.85 -9.70
C GLU A 86 -12.85 -0.83 -10.36
N HIS A 87 -13.14 -1.80 -11.23
CA HIS A 87 -14.43 -1.89 -11.89
C HIS A 87 -15.56 -2.13 -10.89
N GLU A 88 -15.39 -3.08 -9.97
CA GLU A 88 -16.37 -3.35 -8.89
C GLU A 88 -16.59 -2.10 -8.03
N HIS A 89 -15.51 -1.43 -7.60
CA HIS A 89 -15.62 -0.18 -6.84
C HIS A 89 -16.44 0.88 -7.58
N TRP A 90 -16.17 1.11 -8.87
CA TRP A 90 -16.90 2.10 -9.65
C TRP A 90 -18.36 1.69 -9.91
N GLN A 91 -18.64 0.39 -10.03
CA GLN A 91 -20.01 -0.11 -10.11
C GLN A 91 -20.78 0.18 -8.83
N GLU A 92 -20.20 -0.05 -7.65
CA GLU A 92 -20.82 0.30 -6.38
C GLU A 92 -21.08 1.80 -6.24
N GLN A 93 -20.12 2.64 -6.64
CA GLN A 93 -20.29 4.09 -6.63
C GLN A 93 -21.42 4.54 -7.56
N LEU A 94 -21.51 3.93 -8.75
CA LEU A 94 -22.60 4.20 -9.69
C LEU A 94 -23.96 3.82 -9.11
N GLN A 95 -24.06 2.65 -8.49
CA GLN A 95 -25.30 2.21 -7.86
C GLN A 95 -25.74 3.17 -6.75
N LYS A 96 -24.83 3.56 -5.85
CA LYS A 96 -25.12 4.53 -4.78
C LYS A 96 -25.59 5.87 -5.34
N ALA A 97 -25.00 6.32 -6.45
CA ALA A 97 -25.43 7.53 -7.12
C ALA A 97 -26.85 7.40 -7.71
N GLN A 98 -27.17 6.26 -8.32
CA GLN A 98 -28.51 5.98 -8.86
C GLN A 98 -29.58 5.94 -7.75
N GLU A 99 -29.29 5.28 -6.63
CA GLU A 99 -30.17 5.26 -5.46
C GLU A 99 -30.42 6.68 -4.93
N ARG A 100 -29.37 7.52 -4.91
CA ARG A 100 -29.48 8.91 -4.49
C ARG A 100 -30.34 9.74 -5.45
N ILE A 101 -30.24 9.52 -6.76
CA ILE A 101 -31.08 10.18 -7.75
C ILE A 101 -32.55 9.80 -7.54
N ALA A 102 -32.84 8.50 -7.44
CA ALA A 102 -34.20 8.00 -7.24
C ALA A 102 -34.85 8.59 -5.98
N TYR A 103 -34.10 8.66 -4.87
CA TYR A 103 -34.55 9.32 -3.65
C TYR A 103 -34.92 10.79 -3.88
N CYS A 104 -34.08 11.55 -4.59
CA CYS A 104 -34.35 12.96 -4.87
C CYS A 104 -35.58 13.15 -5.77
N GLU A 105 -35.77 12.27 -6.77
CA GLU A 105 -36.94 12.29 -7.65
C GLU A 105 -38.24 12.04 -6.87
N GLU A 106 -38.24 11.08 -5.95
CA GLU A 106 -39.39 10.80 -5.07
C GLU A 106 -39.73 12.02 -4.20
N GLN A 107 -38.73 12.66 -3.60
CA GLN A 107 -38.95 13.87 -2.78
C GLN A 107 -39.49 15.04 -3.62
N LEU A 108 -39.01 15.22 -4.86
CA LEU A 108 -39.53 16.25 -5.75
C LEU A 108 -40.98 15.98 -6.14
N GLY A 109 -41.33 14.72 -6.43
CA GLY A 109 -42.70 14.32 -6.74
C GLY A 109 -43.66 14.47 -5.55
N ALA A 110 -43.18 14.34 -4.32
CA ALA A 110 -43.98 14.57 -3.11
C ALA A 110 -44.21 16.07 -2.80
N LEU A 111 -43.38 16.95 -3.36
CA LEU A 111 -43.47 18.41 -3.19
C LEU A 111 -44.28 19.10 -4.29
N SER A 112 -44.55 18.42 -5.41
CA SER A 112 -45.36 18.88 -6.53
C SER A 112 -46.84 18.51 -6.37
#